data_AF-A0A2X3EWN2-F1
#
_entry.id   AF-A0A2X3EWN2-F1
#
_cell.length_a   1.000
_cell.length_b   1.000
_cell.length_c   1.000
_cell.angle_alpha   90.00
_cell.angle_beta   90.00
_cell.angle_gamma   90.00
#
_symmetry.space_group_name_H-M   'P 1'
#
loop_
_entity.id
_entity.type
_entity.pdbx_description
1 polymer ?
#
loop_
_entity_poly.entity_id
_entity_poly.type
_entity_poly.pdbx_seq_one_letter_code
_entity_poly.pdbx_strand_id
1 'polypeptide(L)'
;MKKRIPSLLATMIASALYSQQGLAADLATQCMLGVPSYDRPLVEGRPGDLPVTINADHAKGNYPDNAVFTGNVDINQGNSRLRADEVQLHQQQAAGQAQPVRTVDALGNVHLRR
;
A
#
# COMPACT_ATOMS: atom_id res chain seq x y z
N MET A 1 31.28 2.54 55.44
CA MET A 1 30.59 2.24 54.17
C MET A 1 30.51 3.47 53.24
N LYS A 2 31.65 4.06 52.82
CA LYS A 2 31.70 5.31 52.02
C LYS A 2 32.31 5.16 50.60
N LYS A 3 32.73 3.95 50.20
CA LYS A 3 33.45 3.70 48.93
C LYS A 3 32.57 3.29 47.73
N ARG A 4 31.26 3.08 47.93
CA ARG A 4 30.34 2.57 46.86
C ARG A 4 29.67 3.66 46.03
N ILE A 5 29.57 4.88 46.58
CA ILE A 5 28.95 6.04 45.93
C ILE A 5 29.75 6.49 44.69
N PRO A 6 31.10 6.63 44.72
CA PRO A 6 31.83 7.06 43.54
C PRO A 6 31.81 6.01 42.42
N SER A 7 31.81 4.72 42.76
CA SER A 7 31.70 3.65 41.76
C SER A 7 30.35 3.67 41.06
N LEU A 8 29.24 3.82 41.79
CA LEU A 8 27.90 3.93 41.19
C LEU A 8 27.75 5.15 40.28
N LEU A 9 28.34 6.28 40.67
CA LEU A 9 28.35 7.49 39.86
C LEU A 9 29.14 7.27 38.55
N ALA A 10 30.30 6.62 38.63
CA ALA A 10 31.11 6.30 37.45
C ALA A 10 30.38 5.34 36.50
N THR A 11 29.67 4.33 37.01
CA THR A 11 28.87 3.42 36.17
C THR A 11 27.71 4.14 35.50
N MET A 12 27.05 5.08 36.20
CA MET A 12 25.98 5.94 35.65
C MET A 12 26.51 6.83 34.51
N ILE A 13 27.64 7.50 34.72
CA ILE A 13 28.28 8.36 33.72
C ILE A 13 28.73 7.53 32.52
N ALA A 14 29.34 6.36 32.74
CA ALA A 14 29.71 5.45 31.67
C ALA A 14 28.47 4.98 30.89
N SER A 15 27.40 4.57 31.57
CA SER A 15 26.16 4.16 30.89
C SER A 15 25.53 5.29 30.08
N ALA A 16 25.59 6.54 30.55
CA ALA A 16 25.09 7.71 29.82
C ALA A 16 25.95 8.09 28.61
N LEU A 17 27.28 7.96 28.73
CA LEU A 17 28.22 8.20 27.63
C LEU A 17 28.14 7.09 26.57
N TYR A 18 27.90 5.84 26.97
CA TYR A 18 27.74 4.69 26.07
C TYR A 18 26.32 4.57 25.50
N SER A 19 25.28 5.06 26.17
CA SER A 19 23.91 5.04 25.64
C SER A 19 23.69 6.01 24.47
N GLN A 20 24.47 7.09 24.40
CA GLN A 20 24.45 8.06 23.30
C GLN A 20 25.06 7.51 22.00
N GLN A 21 25.82 6.42 22.08
CA GLN A 21 26.56 5.86 20.93
C GLN A 21 25.71 4.88 20.10
N GLY A 22 24.56 4.43 20.63
CA GLY A 22 23.72 3.39 20.02
C GLY A 22 22.28 3.79 19.74
N LEU A 23 21.86 5.02 20.05
CA LEU A 23 20.48 5.48 19.91
C LEU A 23 20.25 6.54 18.84
N ALA A 24 21.29 6.91 18.09
CA ALA A 24 21.11 7.71 16.88
C ALA A 24 20.77 6.76 15.71
N ALA A 25 19.58 6.15 15.74
CA ALA A 25 18.92 5.91 14.47
C ALA A 25 18.86 7.28 13.80
N ASP A 26 19.48 7.42 12.63
CA ASP A 26 19.49 8.66 11.86
C ASP A 26 18.08 9.27 11.89
N LEU A 27 17.97 10.59 12.09
CA LEU A 27 16.70 11.29 12.13
C LEU A 27 15.86 10.95 10.89
N ALA A 28 16.51 10.78 9.72
CA ALA A 28 15.86 10.31 8.51
C ALA A 28 15.18 8.94 8.68
N THR A 29 15.84 7.98 9.36
CA THR A 29 15.28 6.65 9.64
C THR A 29 14.12 6.73 10.63
N GLN A 30 14.20 7.60 11.65
CA GLN A 30 13.10 7.82 12.58
C GLN A 30 11.87 8.39 11.87
N CYS A 31 12.07 9.31 10.92
CA CYS A 31 11.00 9.84 10.09
C CYS A 31 10.38 8.78 9.17
N MET A 32 11.15 7.79 8.71
CA MET A 32 10.67 6.72 7.84
C MET A 32 9.83 5.65 8.57
N LEU A 33 9.84 5.57 9.90
CA LEU A 33 9.03 4.60 10.66
C LEU A 33 7.52 4.73 10.42
N GLY A 34 7.04 5.94 10.11
CA GLY A 34 5.64 6.20 9.79
C GLY A 34 5.30 6.14 8.31
N VAL A 35 6.31 5.98 7.43
CA VAL A 35 6.11 5.96 5.99
C VAL A 35 5.90 4.51 5.55
N PRO A 36 4.75 4.16 4.95
CA PRO A 36 4.50 2.80 4.48
C PRO A 36 5.50 2.41 3.38
N SER A 37 6.06 1.20 3.48
CA SER A 37 6.93 0.64 2.45
C SER A 37 6.11 0.02 1.31
N TYR A 38 6.69 0.03 0.11
CA TYR A 38 6.15 -0.67 -1.05
C TYR A 38 6.91 -1.97 -1.26
N ASP A 39 6.24 -3.10 -1.00
CA ASP A 39 6.90 -4.41 -0.91
C ASP A 39 6.71 -5.28 -2.18
N ARG A 40 6.25 -4.68 -3.29
CA ARG A 40 6.01 -5.39 -4.56
C ARG A 40 7.06 -5.01 -5.61
N PRO A 41 7.29 -5.86 -6.62
CA PRO A 41 8.15 -5.50 -7.75
C PRO A 41 7.62 -4.22 -8.42
N LEU A 42 8.52 -3.26 -8.67
CA LEU A 42 8.18 -2.07 -9.45
C LEU A 42 7.99 -2.48 -10.91
N VAL A 43 6.76 -2.36 -11.39
CA VAL A 43 6.40 -2.58 -12.79
C VAL A 43 6.59 -1.28 -13.56
N GLU A 44 7.42 -1.34 -14.60
CA GLU A 44 7.62 -0.22 -15.53
C GLU A 44 6.53 -0.18 -16.60
N GLY A 45 6.22 1.02 -17.09
CA GLY A 45 5.21 1.24 -18.13
C GLY A 45 4.07 2.14 -17.65
N ARG A 46 3.22 2.53 -18.61
CA ARG A 46 2.03 3.35 -18.31
C ARG A 46 0.91 2.44 -17.81
N PRO A 47 0.29 2.72 -16.64
CA PRO A 47 -0.75 1.84 -16.08
C PRO A 47 -1.87 1.50 -17.06
N GLY A 48 -2.30 2.44 -17.91
CA GLY A 48 -3.37 2.23 -18.89
C GLY A 48 -3.07 1.19 -19.97
N ASP A 49 -1.79 0.90 -20.22
CA ASP A 49 -1.35 -0.08 -21.21
C ASP A 49 -1.07 -1.46 -20.58
N LEU A 50 -1.07 -1.52 -19.24
CA LEU A 50 -0.81 -2.76 -18.50
C LEU A 50 -2.09 -3.57 -18.32
N PRO A 51 -2.00 -4.92 -18.32
CA PRO A 51 -3.15 -5.79 -18.09
C PRO A 51 -3.82 -5.52 -16.74
N VAL A 52 -5.14 -5.66 -16.70
CA VAL A 52 -5.94 -5.65 -15.47
C VAL A 52 -6.24 -7.09 -15.07
N THR A 53 -5.88 -7.46 -13.84
CA THR A 53 -6.22 -8.75 -13.23
C THR A 53 -7.28 -8.52 -12.16
N ILE A 54 -8.38 -9.27 -12.19
CA ILE A 54 -9.49 -9.17 -11.23
C ILE A 54 -9.71 -10.55 -10.62
N ASN A 55 -9.61 -10.64 -9.29
CA ASN A 55 -9.97 -11.82 -8.50
C ASN A 55 -11.15 -11.46 -7.59
N ALA A 56 -12.16 -12.32 -7.52
CA ALA A 56 -13.32 -12.17 -6.65
C ALA A 56 -14.00 -13.52 -6.42
N ASP A 57 -14.80 -13.63 -5.37
CA ASP A 57 -15.56 -14.84 -5.07
C ASP A 57 -16.68 -15.07 -6.09
N HIS A 58 -17.29 -13.97 -6.56
CA HIS A 58 -18.36 -14.00 -7.55
C HIS A 58 -18.18 -12.93 -8.62
N ALA A 59 -18.59 -13.27 -9.84
CA ALA A 59 -18.68 -12.35 -10.97
C ALA A 59 -20.01 -12.57 -11.70
N LYS A 60 -20.72 -11.49 -11.98
CA LYS A 60 -21.95 -11.49 -12.79
C LYS A 60 -21.90 -10.34 -13.78
N GLY A 61 -22.41 -10.51 -14.99
CA GLY A 61 -22.49 -9.39 -15.93
C GLY A 61 -22.52 -9.81 -17.39
N ASN A 62 -22.74 -8.81 -18.23
CA ASN A 62 -22.63 -8.92 -19.67
C ASN A 62 -21.33 -8.25 -20.10
N TYR A 63 -20.23 -8.99 -20.10
CA TYR A 63 -18.95 -8.48 -20.56
C TYR A 63 -18.96 -8.33 -22.09
N PRO A 64 -18.49 -7.20 -22.66
CA PRO A 64 -17.68 -6.16 -22.01
C PRO A 64 -18.46 -4.97 -21.43
N ASP A 65 -19.77 -4.88 -21.60
CA ASP A 65 -20.56 -3.70 -21.24
C ASP A 65 -20.65 -3.46 -19.74
N ASN A 66 -20.99 -4.48 -18.96
CA ASN A 66 -21.14 -4.35 -17.51
C ASN A 66 -20.73 -5.63 -16.79
N ALA A 67 -19.95 -5.51 -15.73
CA ALA A 67 -19.61 -6.62 -14.84
C ALA A 67 -19.63 -6.17 -13.39
N VAL A 68 -20.17 -6.99 -12.51
CA VAL A 68 -20.21 -6.79 -11.06
C VAL A 68 -19.48 -7.95 -10.41
N PHE A 69 -18.43 -7.61 -9.66
CA PHE A 69 -17.60 -8.52 -8.88
C PHE A 69 -17.93 -8.32 -7.41
N THR A 70 -18.17 -9.39 -6.67
CA THR A 70 -18.54 -9.32 -5.24
C THR A 70 -17.81 -10.39 -4.44
N GLY A 71 -17.48 -10.04 -3.20
CA GLY A 71 -16.76 -10.92 -2.27
C GLY A 71 -15.26 -10.89 -2.50
N ASN A 72 -14.52 -10.38 -1.51
CA ASN A 72 -13.05 -10.32 -1.50
C ASN A 72 -12.44 -9.83 -2.82
N VAL A 73 -12.99 -8.76 -3.41
CA VAL A 73 -12.56 -8.28 -4.72
C VAL A 73 -11.15 -7.71 -4.62
N ASP A 74 -10.26 -8.17 -5.49
CA ASP A 74 -8.86 -7.76 -5.56
C ASP A 74 -8.45 -7.53 -7.02
N ILE A 75 -8.23 -6.26 -7.36
CA ILE A 75 -7.91 -5.79 -8.71
C ILE A 75 -6.47 -5.28 -8.73
N ASN A 76 -5.69 -5.75 -9.70
CA ASN A 76 -4.30 -5.36 -9.89
C ASN A 76 -4.07 -4.85 -11.32
N GLN A 77 -3.39 -3.71 -11.45
CA GLN A 77 -2.94 -3.14 -12.73
C GLN A 77 -1.59 -2.45 -12.54
N GLY A 78 -0.51 -3.08 -13.02
CA GLY A 78 0.85 -2.63 -12.74
C GLY A 78 1.10 -2.49 -11.23
N ASN A 79 1.53 -1.31 -10.80
CA ASN A 79 1.79 -1.01 -9.39
C ASN A 79 0.52 -0.72 -8.58
N SER A 80 -0.62 -0.48 -9.25
CA SER A 80 -1.90 -0.16 -8.59
C SER A 80 -2.63 -1.43 -8.14
N ARG A 81 -3.22 -1.36 -6.95
CA ARG A 81 -4.08 -2.40 -6.38
C ARG A 81 -5.31 -1.79 -5.73
N LEU A 82 -6.48 -2.29 -6.07
CA LEU A 82 -7.76 -1.91 -5.50
C LEU A 82 -8.39 -3.15 -4.85
N ARG A 83 -8.79 -3.03 -3.58
CA ARG A 83 -9.60 -4.02 -2.89
C ARG A 83 -10.92 -3.40 -2.45
N ALA A 84 -12.00 -4.17 -2.51
CA ALA A 84 -13.32 -3.76 -2.06
C ALA A 84 -14.21 -4.99 -1.82
N ASP A 85 -15.37 -4.79 -1.19
CA ASP A 85 -16.38 -5.83 -1.05
C ASP A 85 -17.11 -6.07 -2.39
N GLU A 86 -17.33 -5.01 -3.16
CA GLU A 86 -17.95 -5.04 -4.48
C GLU A 86 -17.24 -4.05 -5.44
N VAL A 87 -17.10 -4.47 -6.70
CA VAL A 87 -16.65 -3.59 -7.79
C VAL A 87 -17.57 -3.75 -9.00
N GLN A 88 -18.06 -2.63 -9.52
CA GLN A 88 -18.84 -2.56 -10.74
C GLN A 88 -18.00 -1.95 -11.85
N LEU A 89 -17.92 -2.64 -12.98
CA LEU A 89 -17.28 -2.20 -14.21
C LEU A 89 -18.39 -1.84 -15.20
N HIS A 90 -18.30 -0.65 -15.76
CA HIS A 90 -19.16 -0.18 -16.83
C HIS A 90 -18.29 0.22 -18.03
N GLN A 91 -18.62 -0.28 -19.21
CA GLN A 91 -17.97 0.09 -20.46
C GLN A 91 -19.00 0.70 -21.40
N GLN A 92 -18.68 1.89 -21.93
CA GLN A 92 -19.51 2.58 -22.90
C GLN A 92 -18.67 2.96 -24.12
N GLN A 93 -19.11 2.50 -25.30
CA GLN A 93 -18.53 2.90 -26.58
C GLN A 93 -19.49 3.88 -27.26
N ALA A 94 -19.20 5.18 -27.20
CA ALA A 94 -19.99 6.15 -27.96
C ALA A 94 -19.68 6.06 -29.46
N ALA A 95 -20.68 6.32 -30.30
CA ALA A 95 -20.52 6.32 -31.74
C ALA A 95 -19.44 7.34 -32.16
N GLY A 96 -18.46 6.89 -32.96
CA GLY A 96 -17.35 7.72 -33.44
C GLY A 96 -16.14 7.80 -32.50
N GLN A 97 -16.18 7.21 -31.30
CA GLN A 97 -15.00 7.04 -30.45
C GLN A 97 -14.21 5.79 -30.87
N ALA A 98 -12.88 5.87 -30.89
CA ALA A 98 -12.01 4.73 -31.21
C ALA A 98 -11.77 3.81 -30.00
N GLN A 99 -11.87 4.34 -28.78
CA GLN A 99 -11.61 3.60 -27.54
C GLN A 99 -12.85 3.66 -26.63
N PRO A 100 -13.17 2.58 -25.91
CA PRO A 100 -14.29 2.58 -24.99
C PRO A 100 -13.94 3.36 -23.72
N VAL A 101 -14.93 4.05 -23.17
CA VAL A 101 -14.84 4.61 -21.81
C VAL A 101 -15.11 3.48 -20.83
N ARG A 102 -14.19 3.26 -19.90
CA ARG A 102 -14.31 2.27 -18.82
C ARG A 102 -14.42 3.00 -17.49
N THR A 103 -15.49 2.76 -16.77
CA THR A 103 -15.78 3.31 -15.45
C THR A 103 -15.76 2.19 -14.42
N VAL A 104 -15.14 2.44 -13.28
CA VAL A 104 -15.03 1.49 -12.18
C VAL A 104 -15.59 2.14 -10.92
N ASP A 105 -16.62 1.52 -10.36
CA ASP A 105 -17.23 1.90 -9.08
C ASP A 105 -16.88 0.85 -8.03
N ALA A 106 -16.30 1.27 -6.91
CA ALA A 106 -15.90 0.38 -5.82
C ALA A 106 -16.73 0.68 -4.57
N LEU A 107 -17.34 -0.34 -3.98
CA LEU A 107 -18.25 -0.22 -2.85
C LEU A 107 -17.84 -1.16 -1.71
N GLY A 108 -17.92 -0.65 -0.48
CA GLY A 108 -17.60 -1.40 0.73
C GLY A 108 -16.10 -1.63 0.93
N ASN A 109 -15.60 -1.31 2.12
CA ASN A 109 -14.20 -1.54 2.54
C ASN A 109 -13.14 -1.21 1.48
N VAL A 110 -13.31 -0.07 0.78
CA VAL A 110 -12.48 0.28 -0.38
C VAL A 110 -11.07 0.65 0.07
N HIS A 111 -10.09 -0.08 -0.46
CA HIS A 111 -8.67 0.13 -0.19
C HIS A 111 -7.88 0.24 -1.49
N LEU A 112 -7.40 1.43 -1.81
CA LEU A 112 -6.59 1.72 -2.99
C LEU A 112 -5.13 1.93 -2.60
N ARG A 113 -4.20 1.24 -3.27
CA ARG A 113 -2.76 1.47 -3.20
C ARG A 113 -2.22 1.69 -4.62
N ARG A 114 -1.31 2.64 -4.79
CA ARG A 114 -0.63 2.91 -6.06
C ARG A 114 0.88 2.77 -5.88
#